data_AF-A0A367LVM9-F1
#
_entry.id   AF-A0A367LVM9-F1
#
_cell.length_a   1.000
_cell.length_b   1.000
_cell.length_c   1.000
_cell.angle_alpha   90.00
_cell.angle_beta   90.00
_cell.angle_gamma   90.00
#
_symmetry.space_group_name_H-M   'P 1'
#
loop_
_entity.id
_entity.type
_entity.pdbx_description
1 polymer ?
#
loop_
_entity_poly.entity_id
_entity_poly.type
_entity_poly.pdbx_seq_one_letter_code
_entity_poly.pdbx_strand_id
1 'polypeptide(L)'
;AMVAAANRCFAFAEEHPRGAFRFAREGLENPVPFHAVDAQGRAERLLIDGAEAPAMTFWNLDVEAGVLGSAAYRQEMAERSARAIRRWLSLADLGRAGVAAAPGGGGGLRP
;
A
#
# COMPACT_ATOMS: atom_id res chain seq x y z
N ALA A 1 -2.29 -10.96 2.22
CA ALA A 1 -2.86 -9.61 2.02
C ALA A 1 -2.00 -8.75 1.08
N MET A 2 -0.74 -8.44 1.42
CA MET A 2 0.11 -7.57 0.58
C MET A 2 0.36 -8.07 -0.84
N VAL A 3 0.85 -9.31 -1.01
CA VAL A 3 1.09 -9.88 -2.35
C VAL A 3 -0.18 -9.89 -3.20
N ALA A 4 -1.34 -10.22 -2.62
CA ALA A 4 -2.61 -10.17 -3.34
C ALA A 4 -2.97 -8.74 -3.81
N ALA A 5 -2.70 -7.73 -2.97
CA ALA A 5 -2.89 -6.32 -3.35
C ALA A 5 -1.94 -5.89 -4.48
N ALA A 6 -0.66 -6.28 -4.42
CA ALA A 6 0.30 -6.03 -5.49
C ALA A 6 -0.09 -6.75 -6.79
N ASN A 7 -0.44 -8.04 -6.73
CA ASN A 7 -0.90 -8.81 -7.88
C ASN A 7 -2.08 -8.14 -8.55
N ARG A 8 -3.04 -7.61 -7.78
CA ARG A 8 -4.18 -6.88 -8.33
C ARG A 8 -3.75 -5.64 -9.12
N CYS A 9 -2.81 -4.84 -8.59
CA CYS A 9 -2.33 -3.65 -9.28
C CYS A 9 -1.61 -3.99 -10.59
N PHE A 10 -0.74 -4.99 -10.58
CA PHE A 10 0.00 -5.39 -11.78
C PHE A 10 -0.88 -6.11 -12.81
N ALA A 11 -1.81 -6.96 -12.37
CA ALA A 11 -2.79 -7.59 -13.27
C ALA A 11 -3.64 -6.52 -13.99
N PHE A 12 -4.13 -5.52 -13.26
CA PHE A 12 -4.84 -4.39 -13.87
C PHE A 12 -3.97 -3.58 -14.84
N ALA A 13 -2.70 -3.35 -14.49
CA ALA A 13 -1.77 -2.64 -15.38
C ALA A 13 -1.41 -3.46 -16.63
N GLU A 14 -1.47 -4.80 -16.56
CA GLU A 14 -1.20 -5.70 -17.68
C GLU A 14 -2.24 -5.57 -18.81
N GLU A 15 -3.47 -5.17 -18.47
CA GLU A 15 -4.55 -4.92 -19.45
C GLU A 15 -4.32 -3.68 -20.33
N HIS A 16 -3.30 -2.86 -20.03
CA HIS A 16 -3.01 -1.64 -20.78
C HIS A 16 -2.12 -1.92 -22.00
N PRO A 17 -2.14 -1.07 -23.06
CA PRO A 17 -1.42 -1.34 -24.31
C PRO A 17 0.09 -1.60 -24.19
N ARG A 18 0.73 -1.10 -23.12
CA ARG A 18 2.17 -1.31 -22.88
C ARG A 18 2.46 -2.41 -21.86
N GLY A 19 1.44 -3.08 -21.33
CA GLY A 19 1.54 -4.04 -20.22
C GLY A 19 1.98 -3.38 -18.91
N ALA A 20 2.06 -4.15 -17.84
CA ALA A 20 2.33 -3.62 -16.51
C ALA A 20 3.74 -3.02 -16.38
N PHE A 21 4.71 -3.58 -17.11
CA PHE A 21 6.11 -3.13 -17.11
C PHE A 21 6.45 -2.18 -18.26
N ARG A 22 5.48 -1.80 -19.08
CA ARG A 22 5.60 -0.85 -20.20
C ARG A 22 6.51 -1.30 -21.37
N PHE A 23 6.89 -2.57 -21.45
CA PHE A 23 7.72 -3.14 -22.53
C PHE A 23 6.93 -3.65 -23.73
N ALA A 24 5.63 -3.93 -23.58
CA ALA A 24 4.81 -4.39 -24.70
C ALA A 24 4.71 -3.30 -25.78
N ARG A 25 4.66 -3.75 -27.04
CA ARG A 25 4.51 -2.91 -28.22
C ARG A 25 3.34 -3.44 -29.05
N GLU A 26 2.62 -2.52 -29.68
CA GLU A 26 1.50 -2.87 -30.53
C GLU A 26 1.93 -3.83 -31.66
N GLY A 27 1.15 -4.90 -31.86
CA GLY A 27 1.41 -5.92 -32.88
C GLY A 27 2.55 -6.89 -32.56
N LEU A 28 3.16 -6.81 -31.37
CA LEU A 28 4.20 -7.73 -30.92
C LEU A 28 3.78 -8.42 -29.61
N GLU A 29 4.28 -9.64 -29.40
CA GLU A 29 4.11 -10.34 -28.12
C GLU A 29 4.77 -9.54 -26.99
N ASN A 30 4.16 -9.54 -25.79
CA ASN A 30 4.74 -8.88 -24.63
C ASN A 30 6.01 -9.65 -24.19
N PRO A 31 7.21 -9.06 -24.26
CA PRO A 31 8.44 -9.77 -23.91
C PRO A 31 8.58 -10.02 -22.40
N VAL A 32 7.84 -9.27 -21.57
CA VAL A 32 7.89 -9.37 -20.10
C VAL A 32 6.46 -9.24 -19.57
N PRO A 33 5.63 -10.28 -19.66
CA PRO A 33 4.29 -10.27 -19.09
C PRO A 33 4.35 -10.37 -17.57
N PHE A 34 3.41 -9.70 -16.89
CA PHE A 34 3.19 -9.93 -15.48
C PHE A 34 2.45 -11.25 -15.24
N HIS A 35 2.96 -12.05 -14.31
CA HIS A 35 2.27 -13.23 -13.79
C HIS A 35 2.09 -13.08 -12.27
N ALA A 36 0.85 -13.25 -11.81
CA ALA A 36 0.55 -13.22 -10.39
C ALA A 36 1.25 -14.38 -9.67
N VAL A 37 1.70 -14.12 -8.44
CA VAL A 37 2.40 -15.11 -7.61
C VAL A 37 1.63 -15.41 -6.32
N ASP A 38 1.79 -16.63 -5.83
CA ASP A 38 1.28 -16.99 -4.52
C ASP A 38 2.12 -16.41 -3.39
N ALA A 39 1.49 -16.20 -2.24
CA ALA A 39 2.13 -15.63 -1.07
C ALA A 39 2.32 -16.68 0.03
N GLN A 40 3.55 -16.84 0.51
CA GLN A 40 3.81 -17.41 1.83
C GLN A 40 3.50 -16.32 2.87
N GLY A 41 2.22 -16.12 3.18
CA GLY A 41 1.73 -15.00 3.97
C GLY A 41 2.43 -14.83 5.33
N ARG A 42 2.16 -13.71 6.01
CA ARG A 42 2.71 -13.43 7.35
C ARG A 42 1.68 -13.79 8.43
N ALA A 43 2.14 -14.45 9.49
CA ALA A 43 1.30 -14.78 10.65
C ALA A 43 0.94 -13.55 11.50
N GLU A 44 1.83 -12.55 11.50
CA GLU A 44 1.64 -11.29 12.21
C GLU A 44 0.78 -10.30 11.41
N ARG A 45 0.01 -9.48 12.12
CA ARG A 45 -0.87 -8.46 11.54
C ARG A 45 -0.56 -7.10 12.13
N LEU A 46 -0.56 -6.07 11.28
CA LEU A 46 -0.48 -4.68 11.74
C LEU A 46 -1.88 -4.24 12.18
N LEU A 47 -2.03 -3.86 13.44
CA LEU A 47 -3.25 -3.25 13.95
C LEU A 47 -3.05 -1.75 14.10
N ILE A 48 -4.04 -0.97 13.66
CA ILE A 48 -4.12 0.47 13.88
C ILE A 48 -5.48 0.75 14.48
N ASP A 49 -5.48 1.25 15.72
CA ASP A 49 -6.67 1.51 16.52
C ASP A 49 -7.59 0.30 16.68
N GLY A 50 -6.98 -0.87 16.93
CA GLY A 50 -7.69 -2.15 17.11
C GLY A 50 -8.17 -2.82 15.83
N ALA A 51 -8.06 -2.17 14.66
CA ALA A 51 -8.43 -2.75 13.36
C ALA A 51 -7.19 -3.21 12.58
N GLU A 52 -7.31 -4.30 11.81
CA GLU A 52 -6.26 -4.72 10.89
C GLU A 52 -6.07 -3.66 9.79
N ALA A 53 -4.83 -3.19 9.63
CA ALA A 53 -4.49 -2.20 8.64
C ALA A 53 -4.66 -2.77 7.23
N PRO A 54 -5.17 -1.97 6.26
CA PRO A 54 -5.23 -2.41 4.87
C PRO A 54 -3.81 -2.69 4.34
N ALA A 55 -3.71 -3.69 3.47
CA ALA A 55 -2.42 -4.06 2.88
C ALA A 55 -1.80 -2.95 2.03
N MET A 56 -2.63 -2.10 1.42
CA MET A 56 -2.19 -0.98 0.61
C MET A 56 -3.20 0.15 0.71
N THR A 57 -2.72 1.37 0.91
CA THR A 57 -3.53 2.59 0.97
C THR A 57 -3.09 3.53 -0.14
N PHE A 58 -4.01 3.88 -1.04
CA PHE A 58 -3.79 4.92 -2.03
C PHE A 58 -4.20 6.26 -1.45
N TRP A 59 -3.24 7.16 -1.32
CA TRP A 59 -3.49 8.52 -0.89
C TRP A 59 -3.65 9.39 -2.13
N ASN A 60 -4.80 10.01 -2.27
CA ASN A 60 -5.05 11.04 -3.27
C ASN A 60 -5.18 12.41 -2.59
N LEU A 61 -4.80 13.46 -3.30
CA LEU A 61 -5.11 14.81 -2.93
C LEU A 61 -6.30 15.25 -3.77
N ASP A 62 -7.41 15.59 -3.12
CA ASP A 62 -8.51 16.25 -3.80
C ASP A 62 -8.14 17.73 -3.97
N VAL A 63 -8.21 18.22 -5.20
CA VAL A 63 -7.82 19.58 -5.56
C VAL A 63 -9.04 20.26 -6.18
N GLU A 64 -9.72 21.08 -5.39
CA GLU A 64 -10.96 21.76 -5.79
C GLU A 64 -10.75 22.77 -6.94
N ALA A 65 -9.53 23.28 -7.14
CA ALA A 65 -9.21 24.27 -8.17
C ALA A 65 -7.95 23.90 -8.97
N GLY A 66 -8.16 23.33 -10.17
CA GLY A 66 -7.13 23.19 -11.20
C GLY A 66 -6.06 22.13 -10.92
N VAL A 67 -4.99 22.17 -11.72
CA VAL A 67 -3.86 21.22 -11.62
C VAL A 67 -2.85 21.75 -10.60
N LEU A 68 -2.56 20.94 -9.57
CA LEU A 68 -1.51 21.28 -8.62
C LEU A 68 -0.12 21.03 -9.23
N GLY A 69 0.78 22.00 -9.09
CA GLY A 69 2.18 21.83 -9.50
C GLY A 69 2.87 20.70 -8.72
N SER A 70 3.77 19.97 -9.38
CA SER A 70 4.41 18.77 -8.82
C SER A 70 5.19 19.02 -7.52
N ALA A 71 5.76 20.22 -7.35
CA ALA A 71 6.44 20.60 -6.10
C ALA A 71 5.44 20.77 -4.94
N ALA A 72 4.35 21.51 -5.17
CA ALA A 72 3.30 21.73 -4.18
C ALA A 72 2.59 20.42 -3.80
N TYR A 73 2.29 19.56 -4.79
CA TYR A 73 1.72 18.24 -4.54
C TYR A 73 2.60 17.39 -3.64
N ARG A 74 3.91 17.32 -3.93
CA ARG A 74 4.86 16.55 -3.13
C ARG A 74 4.97 17.07 -1.70
N GLN A 75 4.99 18.39 -1.51
CA GLN A 75 5.03 19.00 -0.19
C GLN A 75 3.79 18.63 0.64
N GLU A 76 2.60 18.83 0.07
CA GLU A 76 1.33 18.52 0.76
C GLU A 76 1.23 17.04 1.12
N MET A 77 1.58 16.15 0.18
CA MET A 77 1.56 14.71 0.43
C MET A 77 2.62 14.27 1.45
N ALA A 78 3.79 14.92 1.49
CA ALA A 78 4.80 14.66 2.50
C ALA A 78 4.30 15.05 3.90
N GLU A 79 3.66 16.20 4.03
CA GLU A 79 3.07 16.64 5.31
C GLU A 79 1.96 15.70 5.79
N ARG A 80 1.06 15.27 4.89
CA ARG A 80 0.02 14.28 5.22
C ARG A 80 0.62 12.94 5.65
N SER A 81 1.65 12.48 4.96
CA SER A 81 2.37 11.25 5.29
C SER A 81 3.02 11.34 6.66
N ALA A 82 3.71 12.44 6.96
CA ALA A 82 4.34 12.66 8.26
C ALA A 82 3.30 12.70 9.40
N ARG A 83 2.16 13.38 9.19
CA ARG A 83 1.06 13.42 10.17
C ARG A 83 0.47 12.02 10.40
N ALA A 84 0.31 11.22 9.36
CA ALA A 84 -0.19 9.85 9.47
C ALA A 84 0.77 8.95 10.27
N ILE A 85 2.07 8.98 9.95
CA ILE A 85 3.11 8.24 10.68
C ILE A 85 3.13 8.67 12.15
N ARG A 86 3.17 9.98 12.42
CA ARG A 86 3.13 10.49 13.80
C ARG A 86 1.90 9.99 14.55
N ARG A 87 0.72 10.01 13.91
CA ARG A 87 -0.52 9.48 14.51
C ARG A 87 -0.38 8.00 14.85
N TRP A 88 0.15 7.18 13.95
CA TRP A 88 0.32 5.75 14.20
C TRP A 88 1.32 5.48 15.33
N LEU A 89 2.44 6.21 15.38
CA LEU A 89 3.42 6.10 16.46
C LEU A 89 2.81 6.52 17.81
N SER A 90 2.06 7.62 17.86
CA SER A 90 1.36 8.03 19.09
C SER A 90 0.30 7.02 19.52
N LEU A 91 -0.37 6.32 18.58
CA LEU A 91 -1.27 5.22 18.92
C LEU A 91 -0.50 4.00 19.45
N ALA A 92 0.71 3.73 18.93
CA ALA A 92 1.56 2.65 19.41
C ALA A 92 2.03 2.90 20.85
N ASP A 93 2.40 4.14 21.21
CA ASP A 93 2.73 4.53 22.59
C ASP A 93 1.56 4.28 23.58
N LEU A 94 0.32 4.36 23.08
CA LEU A 94 -0.89 4.08 23.84
C LEU A 94 -1.33 2.61 23.78
N GLY A 95 -0.54 1.72 23.15
CA GLY A 95 -0.90 0.32 22.95
C GLY A 95 -2.10 0.10 22.03
N ARG A 96 -2.46 1.09 21.20
CA ARG A 96 -3.60 1.06 20.27
C ARG A 96 -3.18 0.79 18.82
N ALA A 97 -1.89 0.85 18.51
CA ALA A 97 -1.34 0.41 17.24
C ALA A 97 -0.12 -0.49 17.48
N GLY A 98 0.19 -1.35 16.54
CA GLY A 98 1.35 -2.23 16.61
C GLY A 98 1.17 -3.53 15.85
N VAL A 99 2.22 -4.33 15.84
CA VAL A 99 2.21 -5.66 15.23
C VAL A 99 1.71 -6.67 16.27
N ALA A 100 0.59 -7.32 15.95
CA ALA A 100 0.01 -8.40 16.72
C ALA A 100 0.46 -9.75 16.17
N ALA A 101 0.79 -10.69 17.06
CA ALA A 101 0.97 -12.09 16.70
C ALA A 101 -0.35 -12.70 16.18
N ALA A 102 -0.24 -13.88 15.56
CA ALA A 102 -1.42 -14.64 15.15
C ALA A 102 -2.39 -14.85 16.34
N PRO A 103 -3.71 -14.88 16.09
CA PRO A 103 -4.69 -15.05 17.15
C PRO A 103 -4.45 -16.43 17.80
N GLY A 104 -4.15 -16.43 19.11
CA GLY A 104 -3.76 -17.63 19.87
C GLY A 104 -2.29 -17.69 20.30
N GLY A 105 -1.42 -16.86 19.73
CA GLY A 105 -0.08 -16.60 20.26
C GLY A 105 -0.16 -15.43 21.24
N GLY A 106 0.08 -15.66 22.53
CA GLY A 106 -0.04 -14.66 23.61
C GLY A 106 0.95 -13.49 23.57
N GLY A 107 1.14 -12.87 22.41
CA GLY A 107 1.94 -11.67 22.22
C GLY A 107 1.05 -10.44 22.19
N GLY A 108 1.28 -9.50 23.12
CA GLY A 108 0.69 -8.16 23.05
C GLY A 108 1.16 -7.38 21.82
N LEU A 109 0.55 -6.22 21.60
CA LEU A 109 0.97 -5.33 20.52
C LEU A 109 2.41 -4.88 20.71
N ARG A 110 3.24 -5.10 19.69
CA ARG A 110 4.62 -4.61 19.64
C ARG A 110 4.62 -3.30 18.84
N PRO A 111 5.25 -2.22 19.33
CA PRO A 111 5.37 -0.98 18.58
C PRO A 111 6.14 -1.16 17.27
#